data_AF-A0A094YFN3-F1
#
_entry.id   AF-A0A094YFN3-F1
#
_cell.length_a   1.000
_cell.length_b   1.000
_cell.length_c   1.000
_cell.angle_alpha   90.00
_cell.angle_beta   90.00
_cell.angle_gamma   90.00
#
_symmetry.space_group_name_H-M   'P 1'
#
loop_
_entity.id
_entity.type
_entity.pdbx_description
1 polymer ?
#
loop_
_entity_poly.entity_id
_entity_poly.type
_entity_poly.pdbx_seq_one_letter_code
_entity_poly.pdbx_strand_id
1 'polypeptide(L)'
;MAPQLGNFVLETATAPGTGSFTLNGPETSRRSFSAAFPNGGSVFYFADDGSSAEWGVGTLTIGTPSTLSRTTIIGTTSGGTSALNFSGSVEVYNEIPAEYVPIFEADGHLIVKSISDWTKRQALGAADAEARYIGRAGGSKDYAPLQGGVQISTGNMWFSYKDSGGAIKYAFAQQAGDYATHTDVANVINNNIVIAGQMHVDTTGYLQIYRKSNVGTDGIVDLYSHWSSPNNNVARVDAQGNIYTLKSGSIYLDNPYANSGNNGDWNEAPGIQFGLSSRGSNARMWYEEHVGQIDQLTLLLNGYGHKTYFWFGPDGRLNSSAGLMALKSEIPTDIYSGTSFNNDFSTSDDRIINLPYGNILQCFRVDNVSSGRISFPQAFSSTPQSIVVQAITGGVIAHYHCVWEPDASGFTLNLYGSYDAIYVQAKGKR
;
A
#
# COMPACT_ATOMS: atom_id res chain seq x y z
N MET A 1 50.01 -43.39 -44.73
CA MET A 1 49.26 -42.57 -45.70
C MET A 1 48.10 -43.37 -46.23
N ALA A 2 47.01 -42.74 -46.69
CA ALA A 2 45.93 -43.47 -47.36
C ALA A 2 46.46 -44.14 -48.65
N PRO A 3 46.10 -45.40 -48.95
CA PRO A 3 46.53 -46.04 -50.18
C PRO A 3 46.01 -45.28 -51.41
N GLN A 4 46.86 -45.12 -52.41
CA GLN A 4 46.60 -44.29 -53.59
C GLN A 4 46.01 -45.11 -54.73
N LEU A 5 45.16 -44.45 -55.52
CA LEU A 5 44.59 -44.95 -56.77
C LEU A 5 45.02 -44.05 -57.94
N GLY A 6 45.23 -44.66 -59.10
CA GLY A 6 45.69 -44.01 -60.32
C GLY A 6 45.09 -44.69 -61.55
N ASN A 7 44.66 -43.89 -62.51
CA ASN A 7 44.03 -44.41 -63.72
C ASN A 7 45.03 -45.19 -64.59
N PHE A 8 44.59 -46.34 -65.09
CA PHE A 8 45.31 -47.16 -66.09
C PHE A 8 46.71 -47.64 -65.65
N VAL A 9 46.94 -47.89 -64.35
CA VAL A 9 48.24 -48.40 -63.87
C VAL A 9 48.24 -49.93 -63.83
N LEU A 10 49.16 -50.52 -64.60
CA LEU A 10 49.35 -51.96 -64.71
C LEU A 10 50.78 -52.24 -65.20
N GLU A 11 51.49 -53.11 -64.48
CA GLU A 11 52.81 -53.63 -64.86
C GLU A 11 52.84 -55.15 -64.68
N THR A 12 53.81 -55.82 -65.29
CA THR A 12 54.02 -57.27 -65.09
C THR A 12 55.12 -57.55 -64.07
N ALA A 13 55.06 -58.72 -63.43
CA ALA A 13 56.14 -59.29 -62.63
C ALA A 13 56.36 -60.76 -63.03
N THR A 14 57.59 -61.25 -62.93
CA THR A 14 57.95 -62.63 -63.33
C THR A 14 58.35 -63.44 -62.10
N ALA A 15 57.62 -64.53 -61.84
CA ALA A 15 57.85 -65.50 -60.79
C ALA A 15 58.21 -64.86 -59.42
N PRO A 16 57.39 -63.92 -58.90
CA PRO A 16 57.74 -63.19 -57.67
C PRO A 16 57.69 -64.08 -56.42
N GLY A 17 57.19 -65.32 -56.54
CA GLY A 17 57.00 -66.24 -55.43
C GLY A 17 56.09 -65.63 -54.36
N THR A 18 56.52 -65.69 -53.11
CA THR A 18 55.84 -65.04 -51.97
C THR A 18 56.43 -63.66 -51.64
N GLY A 19 57.43 -63.20 -52.41
CA GLY A 19 58.13 -61.93 -52.19
C GLY A 19 57.44 -60.72 -52.82
N SER A 20 58.14 -59.58 -52.79
CA SER A 20 57.72 -58.35 -53.48
C SER A 20 57.64 -58.56 -54.99
N PHE A 21 56.75 -57.80 -55.64
CA PHE A 21 56.71 -57.76 -57.10
C PHE A 21 57.86 -56.91 -57.62
N THR A 22 58.74 -57.50 -58.43
CA THR A 22 59.67 -56.76 -59.26
C THR A 22 58.93 -56.34 -60.54
N LEU A 23 58.71 -55.04 -60.71
CA LEU A 23 57.89 -54.50 -61.79
C LEU A 23 58.72 -54.38 -63.07
N ASN A 24 58.32 -55.10 -64.11
CA ASN A 24 59.04 -55.24 -65.37
C ASN A 24 58.80 -54.08 -66.35
N GLY A 25 57.97 -53.11 -65.99
CA GLY A 25 57.49 -52.06 -66.89
C GLY A 25 55.99 -52.17 -67.17
N PRO A 26 55.39 -51.08 -67.67
CA PRO A 26 53.97 -51.05 -67.98
C PRO A 26 53.65 -51.88 -69.21
N GLU A 27 52.48 -52.52 -69.17
CA GLU A 27 51.92 -53.15 -70.35
C GLU A 27 51.53 -52.12 -71.41
N THR A 28 51.23 -52.61 -72.62
CA THR A 28 50.83 -51.74 -73.74
C THR A 28 49.59 -50.92 -73.38
N SER A 29 49.65 -49.60 -73.60
CA SER A 29 48.59 -48.63 -73.26
C SER A 29 48.29 -48.50 -71.76
N ARG A 30 49.25 -48.87 -70.89
CA ARG A 30 49.18 -48.71 -69.44
C ARG A 30 50.26 -47.74 -68.93
N ARG A 31 50.11 -47.31 -67.68
CA ARG A 31 51.07 -46.48 -66.95
C ARG A 31 51.85 -47.34 -65.96
N SER A 32 53.12 -47.00 -65.73
CA SER A 32 53.91 -47.62 -64.67
C SER A 32 53.48 -47.08 -63.31
N PHE A 33 53.67 -47.88 -62.25
CA PHE A 33 53.52 -47.45 -60.87
C PHE A 33 54.46 -46.29 -60.56
N SER A 34 55.71 -46.34 -61.04
CA SER A 34 56.71 -45.29 -60.85
C SER A 34 56.34 -43.94 -61.49
N ALA A 35 55.52 -43.95 -62.54
CA ALA A 35 55.00 -42.74 -63.19
C ALA A 35 53.66 -42.27 -62.58
N ALA A 36 53.00 -43.10 -61.79
CA ALA A 36 51.70 -42.80 -61.19
C ALA A 36 51.79 -42.38 -59.72
N PHE A 37 52.78 -42.88 -58.99
CA PHE A 37 52.89 -42.72 -57.55
C PHE A 37 54.32 -42.37 -57.12
N PRO A 38 54.50 -41.66 -56.00
CA PRO A 38 55.82 -41.30 -55.50
C PRO A 38 56.57 -42.51 -54.93
N ASN A 39 57.90 -42.39 -54.80
CA ASN A 39 58.71 -43.35 -54.07
C ASN A 39 58.29 -43.41 -52.60
N GLY A 40 58.14 -44.61 -52.03
CA GLY A 40 57.55 -44.84 -50.72
C GLY A 40 56.02 -44.70 -50.67
N GLY A 41 55.37 -44.49 -51.82
CA GLY A 41 53.91 -44.38 -51.92
C GLY A 41 53.22 -45.66 -51.50
N SER A 42 52.17 -45.53 -50.68
CA SER A 42 51.26 -46.63 -50.35
C SER A 42 50.19 -46.69 -51.43
N VAL A 43 50.03 -47.82 -52.08
CA VAL A 43 49.13 -48.00 -53.24
C VAL A 43 48.30 -49.26 -53.05
N PHE A 44 47.08 -49.28 -53.57
CA PHE A 44 46.37 -50.55 -53.71
C PHE A 44 46.98 -51.38 -54.84
N TYR A 45 46.88 -52.70 -54.73
CA TYR A 45 47.21 -53.59 -55.82
C TYR A 45 46.25 -54.78 -55.93
N PHE A 46 46.14 -55.29 -57.15
CA PHE A 46 45.53 -56.57 -57.48
C PHE A 46 46.51 -57.32 -58.39
N ALA A 47 47.00 -58.47 -57.95
CA ALA A 47 47.97 -59.30 -58.66
C ALA A 47 47.26 -60.55 -59.16
N ASP A 48 47.36 -60.84 -60.45
CA ASP A 48 46.66 -61.95 -61.12
C ASP A 48 47.62 -62.69 -62.07
N ASP A 49 47.68 -64.02 -61.97
CA ASP A 49 48.43 -64.87 -62.91
C ASP A 49 47.52 -65.59 -63.93
N GLY A 50 46.23 -65.22 -63.96
CA GLY A 50 45.18 -65.81 -64.77
C GLY A 50 44.54 -67.06 -64.15
N SER A 51 45.10 -67.58 -63.05
CA SER A 51 44.57 -68.74 -62.32
C SER A 51 44.28 -68.42 -60.85
N SER A 52 45.11 -67.59 -60.22
CA SER A 52 45.02 -67.17 -58.83
C SER A 52 45.26 -65.68 -58.73
N ALA A 53 44.57 -65.03 -57.79
CA ALA A 53 44.70 -63.60 -57.57
C ALA A 53 44.85 -63.25 -56.10
N GLU A 54 45.55 -62.14 -55.85
CA GLU A 54 45.75 -61.53 -54.54
C GLU A 54 45.55 -60.04 -54.62
N TRP A 55 44.91 -59.45 -53.62
CA TRP A 55 44.73 -58.01 -53.52
C TRP A 55 45.13 -57.48 -52.17
N GLY A 56 45.61 -56.24 -52.16
CA GLY A 56 46.21 -55.67 -50.97
C GLY A 56 46.59 -54.21 -51.08
N VAL A 57 47.31 -53.76 -50.07
CA VAL A 57 48.04 -52.50 -50.05
C VAL A 57 49.52 -52.82 -50.12
N GLY A 58 50.21 -52.17 -51.04
CA GLY A 58 51.65 -52.27 -51.20
C GLY A 58 52.37 -50.96 -50.99
N THR A 59 53.69 -51.04 -50.79
CA THR A 59 54.58 -49.88 -50.75
C THR A 59 55.47 -49.90 -51.98
N LEU A 60 55.34 -48.88 -52.82
CA LEU A 60 56.14 -48.73 -54.02
C LEU A 60 57.54 -48.21 -53.68
N THR A 61 58.57 -48.95 -54.09
CA THR A 61 59.95 -48.49 -54.08
C THR A 61 60.40 -48.26 -55.52
N ILE A 62 60.67 -47.00 -55.88
CA ILE A 62 61.15 -46.64 -57.22
C ILE A 62 62.65 -46.94 -57.31
N GLY A 63 63.02 -47.75 -58.30
CA GLY A 63 64.39 -48.18 -58.57
C GLY A 63 64.54 -48.73 -59.99
N THR A 64 65.67 -49.37 -60.28
CA THR A 64 65.95 -50.02 -61.57
C THR A 64 66.22 -51.52 -61.39
N PRO A 65 65.20 -52.40 -61.39
CA PRO A 65 63.76 -52.13 -61.57
C PRO A 65 63.09 -51.61 -60.28
N SER A 66 61.87 -51.08 -60.43
CA SER A 66 61.02 -50.69 -59.29
C SER A 66 60.41 -51.94 -58.65
N THR A 67 60.11 -51.87 -57.36
CA THR A 67 59.50 -52.99 -56.63
C THR A 67 58.26 -52.53 -55.88
N LEU A 68 57.27 -53.42 -55.77
CA LEU A 68 56.08 -53.21 -54.96
C LEU A 68 56.05 -54.27 -53.86
N SER A 69 56.23 -53.85 -52.60
CA SER A 69 56.12 -54.74 -51.46
C SER A 69 54.66 -55.07 -51.16
N ARG A 70 54.38 -56.30 -50.72
CA ARG A 70 53.04 -56.77 -50.34
C ARG A 70 52.77 -56.45 -48.87
N THR A 71 52.69 -55.16 -48.55
CA THR A 71 52.69 -54.63 -47.18
C THR A 71 51.48 -55.11 -46.36
N THR A 72 50.32 -55.20 -46.97
CA THR A 72 49.11 -55.76 -46.35
C THR A 72 48.34 -56.51 -47.41
N ILE A 73 48.18 -57.81 -47.22
CA ILE A 73 47.35 -58.63 -48.10
C ILE A 73 45.96 -58.66 -47.50
N ILE A 74 44.98 -58.19 -48.27
CA ILE A 74 43.59 -58.07 -47.84
C ILE A 74 42.85 -59.38 -48.13
N GLY A 75 43.15 -60.01 -49.26
CA GLY A 75 42.54 -61.28 -49.63
C GLY A 75 43.24 -61.96 -50.79
N THR A 76 42.94 -63.25 -50.94
CA THR A 76 43.42 -64.10 -52.02
C THR A 76 42.28 -64.99 -52.52
N THR A 77 42.39 -65.48 -53.75
CA THR A 77 41.46 -66.49 -54.29
C THR A 77 41.50 -67.82 -53.53
N SER A 78 42.51 -68.04 -52.68
CA SER A 78 42.61 -69.19 -51.76
C SER A 78 41.91 -68.96 -50.41
N GLY A 79 41.31 -67.79 -50.17
CA GLY A 79 40.49 -67.51 -48.99
C GLY A 79 41.27 -67.09 -47.73
N GLY A 80 42.34 -66.31 -47.86
CA GLY A 80 43.10 -65.81 -46.70
C GLY A 80 43.92 -64.56 -46.97
N THR A 81 44.79 -64.19 -46.02
CA THR A 81 45.64 -62.97 -46.06
C THR A 81 47.14 -63.27 -46.15
N SER A 82 47.49 -64.51 -46.52
CA SER A 82 48.89 -64.93 -46.72
C SER A 82 49.32 -64.74 -48.16
N ALA A 83 50.59 -64.40 -48.37
CA ALA A 83 51.17 -64.19 -49.70
C ALA A 83 51.02 -65.45 -50.56
N LEU A 84 50.26 -65.34 -51.66
CA LEU A 84 50.25 -66.35 -52.72
C LEU A 84 51.66 -66.50 -53.32
N ASN A 85 52.00 -67.75 -53.65
CA ASN A 85 53.25 -68.10 -54.32
C ASN A 85 53.05 -68.09 -55.85
N PHE A 86 53.40 -66.99 -56.49
CA PHE A 86 53.30 -66.87 -57.94
C PHE A 86 54.57 -67.37 -58.63
N SER A 87 54.46 -68.47 -59.37
CA SER A 87 55.60 -69.11 -60.05
C SER A 87 55.79 -68.68 -61.51
N GLY A 88 54.79 -68.01 -62.09
CA GLY A 88 54.77 -67.57 -63.49
C GLY A 88 54.71 -66.06 -63.66
N SER A 89 54.25 -65.60 -64.83
CA SER A 89 53.98 -64.17 -65.09
C SER A 89 52.76 -63.73 -64.29
N VAL A 90 52.82 -62.52 -63.74
CA VAL A 90 51.74 -61.90 -62.95
C VAL A 90 51.49 -60.50 -63.48
N GLU A 91 50.23 -60.18 -63.72
CA GLU A 91 49.76 -58.82 -63.98
C GLU A 91 49.45 -58.14 -62.64
N VAL A 92 50.03 -56.97 -62.40
CA VAL A 92 49.87 -56.21 -61.15
C VAL A 92 49.15 -54.89 -61.46
N TYR A 93 47.87 -54.84 -61.13
CA TYR A 93 47.00 -53.69 -61.32
C TYR A 93 47.01 -52.78 -60.09
N ASN A 94 46.83 -51.47 -60.28
CA ASN A 94 46.33 -50.62 -59.21
C ASN A 94 44.80 -50.59 -59.25
N GLU A 95 44.19 -51.37 -58.37
CA GLU A 95 42.74 -51.58 -58.31
C GLU A 95 42.25 -51.34 -56.88
N ILE A 96 41.04 -50.82 -56.72
CA ILE A 96 40.44 -50.64 -55.39
C ILE A 96 39.85 -51.96 -54.89
N PRO A 97 40.30 -52.48 -53.73
CA PRO A 97 39.65 -53.64 -53.11
C PRO A 97 38.23 -53.31 -52.66
N ALA A 98 37.30 -54.26 -52.79
CA ALA A 98 35.90 -54.09 -52.40
C ALA A 98 35.75 -53.70 -50.92
N GLU A 99 36.68 -54.13 -50.06
CA GLU A 99 36.72 -53.82 -48.63
C GLU A 99 36.97 -52.32 -48.35
N TYR A 100 37.45 -51.58 -49.34
CA TYR A 100 37.72 -50.14 -49.27
C TYR A 100 36.73 -49.30 -50.08
N VAL A 101 35.72 -49.93 -50.70
CA VAL A 101 34.63 -49.24 -51.39
C VAL A 101 33.55 -48.86 -50.36
N PRO A 102 33.05 -47.61 -50.36
CA PRO A 102 31.89 -47.23 -49.56
C PRO A 102 30.64 -48.02 -50.00
N ILE A 103 30.01 -48.77 -49.09
CA ILE A 103 28.79 -49.54 -49.37
C ILE A 103 27.58 -48.75 -48.87
N PHE A 104 26.56 -48.62 -49.73
CA PHE A 104 25.25 -48.11 -49.34
C PHE A 104 24.35 -49.25 -48.85
N GLU A 105 23.52 -48.96 -47.86
CA GLU A 105 22.43 -49.82 -47.44
C GLU A 105 21.32 -49.88 -48.51
N ALA A 106 20.38 -50.83 -48.34
CA ALA A 106 19.26 -51.01 -49.26
C ALA A 106 18.38 -49.75 -49.41
N ASP A 107 18.42 -48.84 -48.44
CA ASP A 107 17.73 -47.55 -48.45
C ASP A 107 18.58 -46.40 -49.04
N GLY A 108 19.80 -46.68 -49.51
CA GLY A 108 20.69 -45.71 -50.14
C GLY A 108 21.58 -44.93 -49.16
N HIS A 109 21.60 -45.27 -47.88
CA HIS A 109 22.44 -44.59 -46.88
C HIS A 109 23.85 -45.17 -46.82
N LEU A 110 24.87 -44.31 -46.71
CA LEU A 110 26.26 -44.73 -46.56
C LEU A 110 26.54 -45.11 -45.10
N ILE A 111 27.00 -46.34 -44.85
CA ILE A 111 27.53 -46.71 -43.53
C ILE A 111 28.99 -46.25 -43.42
N VAL A 112 29.25 -45.37 -42.46
CA VAL A 112 30.62 -45.06 -42.03
C VAL A 112 31.02 -46.07 -40.97
N LYS A 113 31.87 -47.04 -41.32
CA LYS A 113 32.37 -48.05 -40.36
C LYS A 113 33.22 -47.37 -39.28
N SER A 114 32.79 -47.53 -38.03
CA SER A 114 33.50 -47.26 -36.76
C SER A 114 34.07 -45.85 -36.56
N ILE A 115 33.41 -45.06 -35.71
CA ILE A 115 33.97 -43.81 -35.17
C ILE A 115 34.78 -44.15 -33.93
N SER A 116 36.10 -44.07 -34.04
CA SER A 116 37.03 -44.21 -32.91
C SER A 116 37.56 -42.88 -32.39
N ASP A 117 37.35 -41.77 -33.13
CA ASP A 117 37.81 -40.43 -32.78
C ASP A 117 36.69 -39.39 -32.95
N TRP A 118 36.19 -38.93 -31.81
CA TRP A 118 35.06 -38.01 -31.70
C TRP A 118 35.44 -36.53 -31.85
N THR A 119 36.72 -36.22 -32.07
CA THR A 119 37.19 -34.83 -32.17
C THR A 119 37.11 -34.23 -33.58
N LYS A 120 36.71 -35.04 -34.58
CA LYS A 120 36.64 -34.61 -35.99
C LYS A 120 35.20 -34.38 -36.45
N ARG A 121 35.02 -33.45 -37.38
CA ARG A 121 33.73 -33.17 -38.04
C ARG A 121 33.36 -34.32 -38.96
N GLN A 122 32.38 -35.12 -38.57
CA GLN A 122 31.82 -36.22 -39.37
C GLN A 122 30.30 -36.13 -39.36
N ALA A 123 29.66 -36.54 -40.46
CA ALA A 123 28.21 -36.69 -40.51
C ALA A 123 27.81 -37.99 -39.79
N LEU A 124 26.93 -37.90 -38.79
CA LEU A 124 26.28 -39.05 -38.15
C LEU A 124 24.78 -39.02 -38.41
N GLY A 125 24.19 -40.21 -38.56
CA GLY A 125 22.76 -40.38 -38.36
C GLY A 125 22.39 -40.17 -36.89
N ALA A 126 21.20 -39.61 -36.62
CA ALA A 126 20.73 -39.34 -35.26
C ALA A 126 20.60 -40.60 -34.38
N ALA A 127 20.39 -41.77 -34.99
CA ALA A 127 20.32 -43.05 -34.29
C ALA A 127 21.68 -43.49 -33.72
N ASP A 128 22.78 -43.16 -34.39
CA ASP A 128 24.13 -43.60 -34.04
C ASP A 128 24.84 -42.64 -33.06
N ALA A 129 24.20 -41.52 -32.71
CA ALA A 129 24.79 -40.49 -31.86
C ALA A 129 24.75 -40.82 -30.35
N GLU A 130 24.30 -42.02 -29.95
CA GLU A 130 24.31 -42.53 -28.57
C GLU A 130 23.82 -41.51 -27.53
N ALA A 131 22.68 -40.87 -27.77
CA ALA A 131 22.07 -39.90 -26.85
C ALA A 131 22.95 -38.68 -26.47
N ARG A 132 23.94 -38.31 -27.30
CA ARG A 132 24.76 -37.09 -27.10
C ARG A 132 24.12 -35.79 -27.59
N TYR A 133 22.87 -35.86 -28.04
CA TYR A 133 21.96 -34.72 -28.16
C TYR A 133 21.07 -34.61 -26.91
N ILE A 134 20.20 -33.61 -26.82
CA ILE A 134 19.21 -33.52 -25.73
C ILE A 134 18.39 -34.81 -25.69
N GLY A 135 18.60 -35.63 -24.67
CA GLY A 135 17.96 -36.93 -24.51
C GLY A 135 16.44 -36.80 -24.46
N ARG A 136 15.73 -37.72 -25.13
CA ARG A 136 14.27 -37.74 -25.14
C ARG A 136 13.78 -38.46 -23.87
N ALA A 137 13.39 -37.69 -22.85
CA ALA A 137 12.75 -38.26 -21.66
C ALA A 137 11.40 -38.89 -22.05
N GLY A 138 11.07 -40.05 -21.46
CA GLY A 138 9.92 -40.88 -21.83
C GLY A 138 9.03 -41.30 -20.66
N GLY A 139 9.17 -40.67 -19.48
CA GLY A 139 8.29 -40.95 -18.35
C GLY A 139 6.87 -40.43 -18.57
N SER A 140 5.89 -40.97 -17.85
CA SER A 140 4.48 -40.56 -17.95
C SER A 140 4.23 -39.09 -17.53
N LYS A 141 5.23 -38.41 -16.99
CA LYS A 141 5.19 -36.99 -16.57
C LYS A 141 6.02 -36.07 -17.48
N ASP A 142 6.67 -36.64 -18.51
CA ASP A 142 7.59 -35.90 -19.36
C ASP A 142 6.93 -35.62 -20.71
N TYR A 143 7.07 -34.38 -21.19
CA TYR A 143 6.73 -34.04 -22.56
C TYR A 143 7.98 -34.10 -23.43
N ALA A 144 7.91 -34.83 -24.55
CA ALA A 144 9.03 -34.90 -25.47
C ALA A 144 9.26 -33.53 -26.15
N PRO A 145 10.49 -33.00 -26.13
CA PRO A 145 10.80 -31.79 -26.85
C PRO A 145 10.68 -32.02 -28.37
N LEU A 146 10.07 -31.06 -29.06
CA LEU A 146 9.91 -31.05 -30.52
C LEU A 146 11.06 -30.31 -31.21
N GLN A 147 11.32 -29.09 -30.75
CA GLN A 147 12.34 -28.17 -31.27
C GLN A 147 12.76 -27.20 -30.15
N GLY A 148 13.93 -26.59 -30.29
CA GLY A 148 14.40 -25.53 -29.39
C GLY A 148 15.26 -24.50 -30.11
N GLY A 149 15.48 -23.36 -29.45
CA GLY A 149 16.26 -22.26 -30.00
C GLY A 149 16.53 -21.15 -28.99
N VAL A 150 17.07 -20.03 -29.48
CA VAL A 150 17.25 -18.79 -28.73
C VAL A 150 16.34 -17.74 -29.37
N GLN A 151 15.48 -17.11 -28.57
CA GLN A 151 14.62 -16.05 -29.05
C GLN A 151 15.46 -14.78 -29.29
N ILE A 152 15.50 -14.31 -30.54
CA ILE A 152 16.43 -13.24 -30.97
C ILE A 152 16.18 -11.92 -30.22
N SER A 153 14.93 -11.61 -29.88
CA SER A 153 14.56 -10.35 -29.23
C SER A 153 14.83 -10.32 -27.73
N THR A 154 14.84 -11.47 -27.06
CA THR A 154 14.95 -11.57 -25.59
C THR A 154 16.23 -12.26 -25.14
N GLY A 155 16.92 -12.98 -26.03
CA GLY A 155 18.04 -13.84 -25.70
C GLY A 155 17.64 -15.14 -24.98
N ASN A 156 16.34 -15.38 -24.75
CA ASN A 156 15.88 -16.52 -23.97
C ASN A 156 16.02 -17.82 -24.76
N MET A 157 16.65 -18.82 -24.15
CA MET A 157 16.63 -20.18 -24.66
C MET A 157 15.25 -20.80 -24.45
N TRP A 158 14.75 -21.58 -25.41
CA TRP A 158 13.44 -22.22 -25.33
C TRP A 158 13.42 -23.61 -25.96
N PHE A 159 12.50 -24.44 -25.48
CA PHE A 159 12.07 -25.71 -26.06
C PHE A 159 10.56 -25.67 -26.31
N SER A 160 10.06 -26.41 -27.28
CA SER A 160 8.62 -26.62 -27.47
C SER A 160 8.23 -28.07 -27.35
N TYR A 161 6.98 -28.33 -26.99
CA TYR A 161 6.43 -29.67 -26.77
C TYR A 161 4.94 -29.71 -27.11
N LYS A 162 4.36 -30.90 -27.32
CA LYS A 162 2.90 -31.06 -27.36
C LYS A 162 2.38 -31.40 -25.97
N ASP A 163 1.33 -30.72 -25.53
CA ASP A 163 0.62 -31.13 -24.33
C ASP A 163 -0.24 -32.39 -24.59
N SER A 164 -0.95 -32.87 -23.55
CA SER A 164 -1.84 -34.03 -23.65
C SER A 164 -3.01 -33.83 -24.64
N GLY A 165 -3.35 -32.58 -24.96
CA GLY A 165 -4.34 -32.22 -25.98
C GLY A 165 -3.77 -32.06 -27.39
N GLY A 166 -2.45 -32.25 -27.56
CA GLY A 166 -1.76 -32.12 -28.85
C GLY A 166 -1.39 -30.67 -29.23
N ALA A 167 -1.67 -29.68 -28.39
CA ALA A 167 -1.35 -28.28 -28.66
C ALA A 167 0.14 -28.01 -28.40
N ILE A 168 0.75 -27.16 -29.23
CA ILE A 168 2.16 -26.78 -29.08
C ILE A 168 2.29 -25.79 -27.92
N LYS A 169 3.19 -26.09 -27.01
CA LYS A 169 3.59 -25.27 -25.85
C LYS A 169 5.08 -24.98 -25.91
N TYR A 170 5.50 -23.92 -25.21
CA TYR A 170 6.88 -23.49 -25.11
C TYR A 170 7.32 -23.49 -23.65
N ALA A 171 8.51 -23.98 -23.38
CA ALA A 171 9.21 -23.90 -22.10
C ALA A 171 10.49 -23.08 -22.31
N PHE A 172 10.64 -22.01 -21.54
CA PHE A 172 11.82 -21.15 -21.61
C PHE A 172 12.81 -21.57 -20.53
N ALA A 173 14.11 -21.60 -20.85
CA ALA A 173 15.13 -21.81 -19.85
C ALA A 173 15.20 -20.56 -18.97
N GLN A 174 15.07 -20.76 -17.67
CA GLN A 174 15.21 -19.70 -16.67
C GLN A 174 16.43 -20.01 -15.81
N GLN A 175 17.15 -18.97 -15.37
CA GLN A 175 18.26 -19.14 -14.43
C GLN A 175 17.73 -19.74 -13.13
N ALA A 176 18.38 -20.79 -12.62
CA ALA A 176 18.00 -21.39 -11.34
C ALA A 176 18.03 -20.31 -10.24
N GLY A 177 16.88 -20.06 -9.60
CA GLY A 177 16.72 -19.04 -8.55
C GLY A 177 15.97 -17.78 -8.98
N ASP A 178 15.61 -17.62 -10.25
CA ASP A 178 14.76 -16.50 -10.73
C ASP A 178 13.26 -16.86 -10.73
N TYR A 179 12.88 -17.94 -10.06
CA TYR A 179 11.47 -18.14 -9.76
C TYR A 179 11.08 -17.03 -8.77
N ALA A 180 9.98 -16.33 -9.01
CA ALA A 180 9.23 -15.77 -7.90
C ALA A 180 8.74 -16.98 -7.08
N THR A 181 9.63 -17.54 -6.26
CA THR A 181 9.29 -18.63 -5.37
C THR A 181 8.21 -18.11 -4.45
N HIS A 182 7.34 -18.99 -3.97
CA HIS A 182 6.39 -18.61 -2.91
C HIS A 182 7.09 -17.85 -1.76
N THR A 183 8.39 -18.14 -1.54
CA THR A 183 9.28 -17.46 -0.59
C THR A 183 9.60 -16.01 -0.94
N ASP A 184 9.89 -15.67 -2.20
CA ASP A 184 10.21 -14.27 -2.59
C ASP A 184 8.97 -13.38 -2.65
N VAL A 185 7.86 -13.94 -3.12
CA VAL A 185 6.54 -13.31 -3.01
C VAL A 185 6.15 -13.18 -1.53
N ALA A 186 6.39 -14.22 -0.72
CA ALA A 186 6.20 -14.14 0.72
C ALA A 186 7.15 -13.12 1.35
N ASN A 187 8.37 -12.92 0.89
CA ASN A 187 9.29 -11.93 1.44
C ASN A 187 8.86 -10.50 1.09
N VAL A 188 8.36 -10.25 -0.13
CA VAL A 188 7.78 -8.95 -0.51
C VAL A 188 6.49 -8.67 0.27
N ILE A 189 5.62 -9.68 0.42
CA ILE A 189 4.41 -9.58 1.25
C ILE A 189 4.79 -9.37 2.72
N ASN A 190 5.69 -10.18 3.28
CA ASN A 190 6.06 -10.15 4.70
C ASN A 190 6.87 -8.90 5.07
N ASN A 191 7.67 -8.33 4.16
CA ASN A 191 8.45 -7.14 4.45
C ASN A 191 7.68 -5.83 4.27
N ASN A 192 6.60 -5.81 3.46
CA ASN A 192 5.80 -4.59 3.22
C ASN A 192 4.37 -4.63 3.79
N ILE A 193 3.79 -5.82 4.04
CA ILE A 193 2.41 -6.01 4.51
C ILE A 193 2.34 -7.22 5.47
N VAL A 194 2.49 -6.97 6.78
CA VAL A 194 2.31 -8.01 7.80
C VAL A 194 0.81 -8.19 8.13
N ILE A 195 0.15 -9.18 7.53
CA ILE A 195 -1.25 -9.52 7.83
C ILE A 195 -1.29 -10.70 8.81
N ALA A 196 -1.62 -10.45 10.08
CA ALA A 196 -1.78 -11.50 11.10
C ALA A 196 -3.16 -12.20 11.02
N GLY A 197 -3.61 -12.55 9.80
CA GLY A 197 -4.96 -13.04 9.49
C GLY A 197 -5.10 -13.51 8.01
N GLN A 198 -6.32 -13.82 7.56
CA GLN A 198 -6.57 -14.20 6.17
C GLN A 198 -6.82 -12.94 5.32
N MET A 199 -6.17 -12.85 4.16
CA MET A 199 -6.51 -11.87 3.12
C MET A 199 -7.26 -12.61 2.01
N HIS A 200 -8.53 -12.28 1.81
CA HIS A 200 -9.38 -12.86 0.77
C HIS A 200 -9.79 -11.76 -0.21
N VAL A 201 -9.69 -12.05 -1.51
CA VAL A 201 -10.35 -11.27 -2.55
C VAL A 201 -11.52 -12.12 -3.02
N ASP A 202 -12.74 -11.61 -2.82
CA ASP A 202 -13.95 -12.35 -3.16
C ASP A 202 -14.19 -12.37 -4.69
N THR A 203 -15.18 -13.15 -5.11
CA THR A 203 -15.58 -13.26 -6.53
C THR A 203 -16.12 -11.96 -7.13
N THR A 204 -16.36 -10.96 -6.29
CA THR A 204 -16.84 -9.62 -6.64
C THR A 204 -15.72 -8.58 -6.68
N GLY A 205 -14.48 -8.96 -6.32
CA GLY A 205 -13.30 -8.09 -6.40
C GLY A 205 -13.06 -7.22 -5.17
N TYR A 206 -13.71 -7.49 -4.03
CA TYR A 206 -13.48 -6.75 -2.80
C TYR A 206 -12.32 -7.37 -1.99
N LEU A 207 -11.42 -6.52 -1.50
CA LEU A 207 -10.35 -6.90 -0.58
C LEU A 207 -10.90 -6.98 0.85
N GLN A 208 -10.89 -8.18 1.43
CA GLN A 208 -11.29 -8.42 2.81
C GLN A 208 -10.06 -8.66 3.69
N ILE A 209 -9.89 -7.83 4.71
CA ILE A 209 -8.86 -7.97 5.75
C ILE A 209 -9.61 -8.28 7.05
N TYR A 210 -9.54 -9.52 7.52
CA TYR A 210 -10.16 -9.92 8.79
C TYR A 210 -9.38 -11.06 9.46
N ARG A 211 -9.51 -11.17 10.79
CA ARG A 211 -9.13 -12.40 11.50
C ARG A 211 -10.36 -13.29 11.63
N LYS A 212 -10.25 -14.56 11.24
CA LYS A 212 -11.34 -15.53 11.40
C LYS A 212 -11.36 -16.00 12.85
N SER A 213 -12.20 -15.37 13.68
CA SER A 213 -12.37 -15.71 15.10
C SER A 213 -13.83 -16.06 15.39
N ASN A 214 -14.05 -17.05 16.26
CA ASN A 214 -15.38 -17.45 16.71
C ASN A 214 -15.79 -16.74 18.03
N VAL A 215 -15.01 -15.75 18.47
CA VAL A 215 -15.21 -15.00 19.72
C VAL A 215 -15.67 -13.59 19.37
N GLY A 216 -16.86 -13.19 19.82
CA GLY A 216 -17.54 -11.94 19.43
C GLY A 216 -16.91 -10.62 19.92
N THR A 217 -15.68 -10.65 20.43
CA THR A 217 -14.94 -9.48 20.97
C THR A 217 -13.75 -9.05 20.10
N ASP A 218 -13.47 -9.77 19.02
CA ASP A 218 -12.31 -9.49 18.16
C ASP A 218 -12.69 -8.50 17.04
N GLY A 219 -11.93 -7.40 16.93
CA GLY A 219 -12.13 -6.38 15.90
C GLY A 219 -11.84 -6.91 14.48
N ILE A 220 -12.60 -6.41 13.51
CA ILE A 220 -12.52 -6.80 12.09
C ILE A 220 -11.27 -6.18 11.45
N VAL A 221 -10.91 -4.94 11.81
CA VAL A 221 -9.70 -4.25 11.33
C VAL A 221 -9.07 -3.44 12.46
N ASP A 222 -7.81 -3.74 12.79
CA ASP A 222 -6.98 -2.97 13.71
C ASP A 222 -5.85 -2.27 12.93
N LEU A 223 -5.81 -0.93 12.97
CA LEU A 223 -4.68 -0.14 12.45
C LEU A 223 -3.77 0.26 13.62
N TYR A 224 -2.54 -0.25 13.63
CA TYR A 224 -1.57 0.01 14.69
C TYR A 224 -0.61 1.15 14.32
N SER A 225 -0.09 1.85 15.34
CA SER A 225 1.15 2.63 15.22
C SER A 225 2.18 2.15 16.24
N HIS A 226 3.43 2.05 15.81
CA HIS A 226 4.56 1.76 16.68
C HIS A 226 5.09 3.08 17.26
N TRP A 227 4.45 3.59 18.30
CA TRP A 227 5.02 4.66 19.11
C TRP A 227 5.14 4.20 20.57
N SER A 228 6.40 4.11 21.03
CA SER A 228 6.90 3.84 22.39
C SER A 228 6.48 2.54 23.11
N SER A 229 5.59 1.71 22.55
CA SER A 229 5.38 0.32 22.97
C SER A 229 4.81 -0.51 21.83
N PRO A 230 5.03 -1.83 21.78
CA PRO A 230 4.49 -2.67 20.71
C PRO A 230 2.95 -2.63 20.74
N ASN A 231 2.34 -2.36 19.58
CA ASN A 231 0.91 -2.56 19.29
C ASN A 231 -0.09 -1.61 19.98
N ASN A 232 0.12 -0.29 19.91
CA ASN A 232 -0.96 0.66 20.19
C ASN A 232 -1.89 0.79 18.96
N ASN A 233 -3.17 0.44 19.12
CA ASN A 233 -4.21 0.69 18.12
C ASN A 233 -4.42 2.20 17.93
N VAL A 234 -4.47 2.66 16.68
CA VAL A 234 -4.84 4.03 16.26
C VAL A 234 -6.30 4.08 15.84
N ALA A 235 -6.78 3.04 15.16
CA ALA A 235 -8.19 2.89 14.80
C ALA A 235 -8.62 1.41 14.81
N ARG A 236 -9.84 1.12 15.30
CA ARG A 236 -10.44 -0.22 15.34
C ARG A 236 -11.86 -0.19 14.79
N VAL A 237 -12.20 -1.17 13.94
CA VAL A 237 -13.60 -1.51 13.61
C VAL A 237 -13.97 -2.79 14.37
N ASP A 238 -15.01 -2.78 15.20
CA ASP A 238 -15.46 -3.97 15.94
C ASP A 238 -16.48 -4.84 15.18
N ALA A 239 -16.90 -5.94 15.82
CA ALA A 239 -17.86 -6.89 15.27
C ALA A 239 -19.28 -6.32 15.11
N GLN A 240 -19.56 -5.16 15.71
CA GLN A 240 -20.82 -4.43 15.65
C GLN A 240 -20.75 -3.27 14.65
N GLY A 241 -19.59 -3.04 14.01
CA GLY A 241 -19.38 -1.99 13.02
C GLY A 241 -18.97 -0.64 13.61
N ASN A 242 -18.69 -0.56 14.90
CA ASN A 242 -18.27 0.68 15.55
C ASN A 242 -16.83 1.03 15.17
N ILE A 243 -16.55 2.32 14.98
CA ILE A 243 -15.21 2.83 14.67
C ILE A 243 -14.65 3.56 15.90
N TYR A 244 -13.54 3.08 16.42
CA TYR A 244 -12.86 3.65 17.58
C TYR A 244 -11.51 4.26 17.20
N THR A 245 -11.18 5.45 17.70
CA THR A 245 -9.79 5.93 17.79
C THR A 245 -9.31 5.83 19.23
N LEU A 246 -8.19 5.14 19.45
CA LEU A 246 -7.66 4.91 20.81
C LEU A 246 -6.51 5.90 21.07
N LYS A 247 -6.72 6.80 22.06
CA LYS A 247 -5.86 7.90 22.58
C LYS A 247 -6.19 9.32 22.07
N SER A 248 -5.79 10.32 22.87
CA SER A 248 -6.20 11.74 22.94
C SER A 248 -6.96 12.31 21.73
N GLY A 249 -8.27 12.47 21.89
CA GLY A 249 -9.19 12.90 20.83
C GLY A 249 -9.93 11.70 20.21
N SER A 250 -10.90 11.15 20.95
CA SER A 250 -11.75 10.07 20.47
C SER A 250 -12.91 10.61 19.64
N ILE A 251 -13.27 9.95 18.53
CA ILE A 251 -14.66 9.91 18.02
C ILE A 251 -15.19 8.56 18.46
N TYR A 252 -16.18 8.56 19.34
CA TYR A 252 -16.88 7.36 19.80
C TYR A 252 -18.25 7.37 19.14
N LEU A 253 -18.54 6.37 18.31
CA LEU A 253 -19.90 6.04 17.87
C LEU A 253 -20.39 4.93 18.79
N ASP A 254 -21.13 5.33 19.82
CA ASP A 254 -21.58 4.44 20.89
C ASP A 254 -22.87 3.74 20.52
N ASN A 255 -23.07 2.47 20.85
CA ASN A 255 -24.40 1.84 20.81
C ASN A 255 -24.98 1.83 22.24
N PRO A 256 -25.92 2.71 22.60
CA PRO A 256 -26.35 2.77 23.98
C PRO A 256 -27.32 1.63 24.32
N TYR A 257 -27.37 1.30 25.61
CA TYR A 257 -28.34 0.34 26.15
C TYR A 257 -29.76 0.82 25.86
N ALA A 258 -30.51 0.06 25.05
CA ALA A 258 -31.96 0.13 25.06
C ALA A 258 -32.42 -0.44 26.42
N ASN A 259 -32.84 0.43 27.34
CA ASN A 259 -33.70 -0.04 28.41
C ASN A 259 -35.04 -0.44 27.77
N SER A 260 -35.73 -1.38 28.41
CA SER A 260 -36.99 -1.96 27.93
C SER A 260 -37.95 -0.94 27.29
N GLY A 261 -38.74 -1.34 26.29
CA GLY A 261 -39.71 -0.45 25.62
C GLY A 261 -40.92 -0.02 26.49
N ASN A 262 -40.74 0.18 27.79
CA ASN A 262 -41.78 0.62 28.71
C ASN A 262 -41.90 2.15 28.70
N ASN A 263 -43.14 2.64 28.83
CA ASN A 263 -43.43 4.07 28.89
C ASN A 263 -42.75 4.74 30.09
N GLY A 264 -41.92 5.77 29.84
CA GLY A 264 -41.11 6.45 30.85
C GLY A 264 -39.66 5.97 30.97
N ASP A 265 -39.24 4.96 30.21
CA ASP A 265 -37.82 4.59 30.09
C ASP A 265 -37.10 5.58 29.17
N TRP A 266 -35.81 5.84 29.44
CA TRP A 266 -34.94 6.65 28.58
C TRP A 266 -34.11 5.73 27.68
N ASN A 267 -34.26 5.91 26.38
CA ASN A 267 -33.52 5.23 25.33
C ASN A 267 -32.55 6.21 24.67
N GLU A 268 -31.26 5.96 24.80
CA GLU A 268 -30.24 6.74 24.10
C GLU A 268 -29.98 6.12 22.71
N ALA A 269 -30.00 6.93 21.65
CA ALA A 269 -29.53 6.54 20.33
C ALA A 269 -28.00 6.73 20.22
N PRO A 270 -27.36 6.10 19.22
CA PRO A 270 -25.94 6.32 18.98
C PRO A 270 -25.57 7.79 18.85
N GLY A 271 -24.52 8.17 19.56
CA GLY A 271 -24.03 9.55 19.66
C GLY A 271 -22.58 9.68 19.26
N ILE A 272 -22.14 10.93 19.06
CA ILE A 272 -20.74 11.30 18.84
C ILE A 272 -20.19 11.91 20.13
N GLN A 273 -19.09 11.38 20.63
CA GLN A 273 -18.35 11.94 21.77
C GLN A 273 -16.96 12.40 21.37
N PHE A 274 -16.59 13.60 21.81
CA PHE A 274 -15.24 14.14 21.80
C PHE A 274 -14.73 14.28 23.23
N GLY A 275 -13.56 13.75 23.57
CA GLY A 275 -13.07 13.86 24.95
C GLY A 275 -11.68 13.32 25.20
N LEU A 276 -11.20 13.55 26.43
CA LEU A 276 -9.94 13.02 26.93
C LEU A 276 -10.21 11.80 27.81
N SER A 277 -9.70 10.64 27.41
CA SER A 277 -9.93 9.36 28.11
C SER A 277 -9.41 9.30 29.56
N SER A 278 -8.48 10.20 29.93
CA SER A 278 -7.77 10.14 31.22
C SER A 278 -8.22 11.16 32.27
N ARG A 279 -9.09 12.12 31.92
CA ARG A 279 -9.44 13.26 32.79
C ARG A 279 -10.94 13.54 32.93
N GLY A 280 -11.78 12.62 32.44
CA GLY A 280 -13.22 12.63 32.63
C GLY A 280 -13.96 13.81 32.00
N SER A 281 -13.30 14.61 31.17
CA SER A 281 -13.90 15.75 30.48
C SER A 281 -14.22 15.37 29.03
N ASN A 282 -15.47 15.57 28.62
CA ASN A 282 -15.95 15.25 27.28
C ASN A 282 -17.11 16.16 26.87
N ALA A 283 -17.32 16.23 25.56
CA ALA A 283 -18.52 16.75 24.93
C ALA A 283 -19.17 15.60 24.14
N ARG A 284 -20.43 15.27 24.43
CA ARG A 284 -21.16 14.19 23.76
C ARG A 284 -22.47 14.72 23.20
N MET A 285 -22.82 14.34 21.98
CA MET A 285 -24.08 14.68 21.32
C MET A 285 -24.79 13.40 20.86
N TRP A 286 -26.06 13.23 21.21
CA TRP A 286 -26.86 12.06 20.85
C TRP A 286 -28.35 12.40 20.78
N TYR A 287 -29.12 11.58 20.08
CA TYR A 287 -30.58 11.60 20.17
C TYR A 287 -31.02 10.73 21.35
N GLU A 288 -32.00 11.17 22.12
CA GLU A 288 -32.62 10.35 23.15
C GLU A 288 -34.14 10.41 23.05
N GLU A 289 -34.75 9.25 23.27
CA GLU A 289 -36.18 9.06 23.40
C GLU A 289 -36.49 8.87 24.89
N HIS A 290 -37.44 9.63 25.41
CA HIS A 290 -38.15 9.29 26.64
C HIS A 290 -39.46 8.64 26.23
N VAL A 291 -39.52 7.32 26.32
CA VAL A 291 -40.55 6.50 25.66
C VAL A 291 -41.95 7.00 25.99
N GLY A 292 -42.68 7.41 24.96
CA GLY A 292 -44.06 7.94 25.06
C GLY A 292 -44.20 9.37 25.57
N GLN A 293 -43.10 10.13 25.69
CA GLN A 293 -43.11 11.53 26.09
C GLN A 293 -42.48 12.46 25.04
N ILE A 294 -41.16 12.37 24.86
CA ILE A 294 -40.39 13.32 24.05
C ILE A 294 -39.20 12.62 23.38
N ASP A 295 -38.89 13.05 22.17
CA ASP A 295 -37.64 12.74 21.47
C ASP A 295 -36.84 14.03 21.34
N GLN A 296 -35.57 14.01 21.72
CA GLN A 296 -34.74 15.21 21.70
C GLN A 296 -33.29 14.93 21.30
N LEU A 297 -32.67 15.97 20.72
CA LEU A 297 -31.22 16.03 20.55
C LEU A 297 -30.61 16.62 21.82
N THR A 298 -29.71 15.86 22.46
CA THR A 298 -29.07 16.24 23.73
C THR A 298 -27.56 16.42 23.55
N LEU A 299 -27.02 17.48 24.15
CA LEU A 299 -25.60 17.78 24.27
C LEU A 299 -25.19 17.75 25.74
N LEU A 300 -24.24 16.89 26.09
CA LEU A 300 -23.56 16.90 27.39
C LEU A 300 -22.22 17.60 27.27
N LEU A 301 -22.00 18.59 28.15
CA LEU A 301 -20.68 19.13 28.45
C LEU A 301 -20.27 18.66 29.84
N ASN A 302 -19.21 17.87 29.90
CA ASN A 302 -18.66 17.33 31.14
C ASN A 302 -17.26 17.91 31.36
N GLY A 303 -17.06 18.58 32.49
CA GLY A 303 -15.77 19.16 32.88
C GLY A 303 -15.54 18.99 34.37
N TYR A 304 -14.37 18.47 34.77
CA TYR A 304 -13.90 18.30 36.16
C TYR A 304 -15.01 18.02 37.20
N GLY A 305 -15.80 16.96 37.00
CA GLY A 305 -16.84 16.52 37.95
C GLY A 305 -18.21 17.21 37.82
N HIS A 306 -18.36 18.17 36.91
CA HIS A 306 -19.62 18.82 36.61
C HIS A 306 -20.16 18.37 35.25
N LYS A 307 -21.42 17.94 35.24
CA LYS A 307 -22.16 17.56 34.03
C LYS A 307 -23.26 18.59 33.77
N THR A 308 -23.25 19.18 32.59
CA THR A 308 -24.34 20.05 32.13
C THR A 308 -24.92 19.47 30.86
N TYR A 309 -26.22 19.20 30.90
CA TYR A 309 -26.98 18.76 29.74
C TYR A 309 -27.66 19.97 29.12
N PHE A 310 -27.71 19.99 27.79
CA PHE A 310 -28.45 20.94 26.99
C PHE A 310 -29.34 20.17 26.03
N TRP A 311 -30.60 20.56 25.89
CA TRP A 311 -31.54 19.93 24.98
C TRP A 311 -32.56 20.94 24.48
N PHE A 312 -33.18 20.65 23.34
CA PHE A 312 -34.32 21.43 22.87
C PHE A 312 -35.60 20.87 23.48
N GLY A 313 -36.34 21.71 24.21
CA GLY A 313 -37.65 21.34 24.73
C GLY A 313 -38.71 21.26 23.63
N PRO A 314 -39.89 20.65 23.93
CA PRO A 314 -41.03 20.62 23.01
C PRO A 314 -41.53 22.01 22.58
N ASP A 315 -41.23 23.03 23.37
CA ASP A 315 -41.52 24.44 23.12
C ASP A 315 -40.47 25.14 22.23
N GLY A 316 -39.49 24.39 21.72
CA GLY A 316 -38.40 24.89 20.88
C GLY A 316 -37.32 25.67 21.66
N ARG A 317 -37.40 25.73 22.99
CA ARG A 317 -36.43 26.45 23.82
C ARG A 317 -35.21 25.58 24.12
N LEU A 318 -34.04 26.22 24.25
CA LEU A 318 -32.83 25.57 24.74
C LEU A 318 -32.91 25.45 26.26
N ASN A 319 -33.05 24.23 26.75
CA ASN A 319 -33.03 23.90 28.17
C ASN A 319 -31.63 23.50 28.62
N SER A 320 -31.35 23.69 29.91
CA SER A 320 -30.14 23.21 30.56
C SER A 320 -30.46 22.56 31.89
N SER A 321 -29.69 21.54 32.29
CA SER A 321 -29.79 20.94 33.61
C SER A 321 -29.41 21.91 34.74
N ALA A 322 -28.80 23.05 34.43
CA ALA A 322 -28.48 24.13 35.38
C ALA A 322 -29.60 25.20 35.49
N GLY A 323 -30.63 25.13 34.65
CA GLY A 323 -31.76 26.08 34.63
C GLY A 323 -32.14 26.54 33.23
N LEU A 324 -33.22 27.33 33.14
CA LEU A 324 -33.69 27.91 31.89
C LEU A 324 -32.75 29.02 31.41
N MET A 325 -32.42 29.02 30.12
CA MET A 325 -31.76 30.15 29.48
C MET A 325 -32.81 31.18 29.06
N ALA A 326 -32.74 32.40 29.60
CA ALA A 326 -33.68 33.47 29.27
C ALA A 326 -33.41 34.05 27.87
N LEU A 327 -34.48 34.33 27.12
CA LEU A 327 -34.41 35.08 25.88
C LEU A 327 -34.15 36.56 26.19
N LYS A 328 -33.55 37.30 25.25
CA LYS A 328 -33.33 38.75 25.40
C LYS A 328 -34.63 39.51 25.72
N SER A 329 -35.76 39.05 25.18
CA SER A 329 -37.09 39.61 25.41
C SER A 329 -37.62 39.38 26.83
N GLU A 330 -37.04 38.44 27.58
CA GLU A 330 -37.46 38.08 28.95
C GLU A 330 -36.63 38.82 30.02
N ILE A 331 -35.61 39.60 29.62
CA ILE A 331 -34.84 40.48 30.51
C ILE A 331 -35.59 41.82 30.62
N PRO A 332 -36.06 42.23 31.82
CA PRO A 332 -36.74 43.51 31.99
C PRO A 332 -35.86 44.68 31.53
N THR A 333 -36.36 45.51 30.62
CA THR A 333 -35.60 46.64 30.05
C THR A 333 -35.69 47.91 30.89
N ASP A 334 -36.47 47.90 31.97
CA ASP A 334 -36.94 49.08 32.69
C ASP A 334 -36.64 49.03 34.20
N ILE A 335 -35.56 48.36 34.62
CA ILE A 335 -35.16 48.16 36.03
C ILE A 335 -35.16 49.47 36.85
N TYR A 336 -34.98 50.63 36.20
CA TYR A 336 -34.97 51.96 36.84
C TYR A 336 -36.25 52.79 36.65
N SER A 337 -37.24 52.32 35.88
CA SER A 337 -38.51 53.02 35.61
C SER A 337 -39.76 52.18 35.91
N GLY A 338 -39.61 51.01 36.53
CA GLY A 338 -40.74 50.25 37.06
C GLY A 338 -41.50 51.05 38.14
N THR A 339 -42.78 50.73 38.30
CA THR A 339 -43.74 51.28 39.29
C THR A 339 -43.23 51.37 40.73
N SER A 340 -42.12 50.71 41.04
CA SER A 340 -41.47 50.65 42.35
C SER A 340 -41.06 52.02 42.91
N PHE A 341 -40.75 53.02 42.07
CA PHE A 341 -40.23 54.32 42.55
C PHE A 341 -41.12 55.52 42.23
N ASN A 342 -42.29 55.35 41.59
CA ASN A 342 -43.18 56.47 41.26
C ASN A 342 -43.63 57.27 42.49
N ASN A 343 -43.85 56.59 43.62
CA ASN A 343 -44.23 57.24 44.87
C ASN A 343 -43.08 58.04 45.52
N ASP A 344 -41.83 57.69 45.20
CA ASP A 344 -40.65 58.36 45.74
C ASP A 344 -40.35 59.69 45.03
N PHE A 345 -40.97 59.96 43.88
CA PHE A 345 -40.72 61.19 43.10
C PHE A 345 -41.99 62.02 42.78
N SER A 346 -43.20 61.48 42.98
CA SER A 346 -44.45 62.20 42.75
C SER A 346 -44.95 62.92 44.01
N THR A 347 -44.78 64.24 44.07
CA THR A 347 -45.45 65.12 45.06
C THR A 347 -46.51 65.97 44.34
N SER A 348 -47.65 66.23 44.98
CA SER A 348 -48.67 67.16 44.44
C SER A 348 -48.34 68.64 44.67
N ASP A 349 -47.18 68.92 45.27
CA ASP A 349 -46.66 70.25 45.59
C ASP A 349 -45.19 70.32 45.15
N ASP A 350 -44.88 71.23 44.23
CA ASP A 350 -43.56 71.40 43.62
C ASP A 350 -42.49 71.91 44.61
N ARG A 351 -42.91 72.36 45.79
CA ARG A 351 -42.03 72.78 46.88
C ARG A 351 -41.51 71.60 47.71
N ILE A 352 -42.04 70.38 47.51
CA ILE A 352 -41.74 69.20 48.32
C ILE A 352 -41.07 68.13 47.46
N ILE A 353 -39.94 67.60 47.94
CA ILE A 353 -39.22 66.50 47.31
C ILE A 353 -39.19 65.32 48.30
N ASN A 354 -39.79 64.20 47.93
CA ASN A 354 -39.68 62.96 48.68
C ASN A 354 -38.24 62.43 48.59
N LEU A 355 -37.72 61.98 49.73
CA LEU A 355 -36.38 61.40 49.84
C LEU A 355 -36.48 59.99 50.44
N PRO A 356 -35.51 59.10 50.17
CA PRO A 356 -35.46 57.77 50.75
C PRO A 356 -35.61 57.78 52.28
N TYR A 357 -36.10 56.65 52.81
CA TYR A 357 -36.32 56.43 54.24
C TYR A 357 -37.37 57.37 54.86
N GLY A 358 -38.36 57.81 54.09
CA GLY A 358 -39.48 58.63 54.58
C GLY A 358 -39.06 60.04 54.99
N ASN A 359 -38.00 60.58 54.37
CA ASN A 359 -37.62 61.98 54.55
C ASN A 359 -38.30 62.84 53.46
N ILE A 360 -38.46 64.12 53.72
CA ILE A 360 -38.82 65.12 52.71
C ILE A 360 -37.85 66.31 52.80
N LEU A 361 -37.58 66.91 51.65
CA LEU A 361 -36.93 68.20 51.53
C LEU A 361 -37.98 69.20 51.03
N GLN A 362 -38.14 70.31 51.74
CA GLN A 362 -39.04 71.38 51.38
C GLN A 362 -38.24 72.63 51.01
N CYS A 363 -38.46 73.15 49.80
CA CYS A 363 -37.78 74.30 49.24
C CYS A 363 -38.83 75.33 48.80
N PHE A 364 -38.91 76.48 49.47
CA PHE A 364 -39.94 77.48 49.17
C PHE A 364 -39.49 78.91 49.45
N ARG A 365 -40.24 79.87 48.88
CA ARG A 365 -40.03 81.31 49.01
C ARG A 365 -41.17 81.95 49.79
N VAL A 366 -40.86 82.94 50.62
CA VAL A 366 -41.86 83.82 51.25
C VAL A 366 -41.48 85.26 50.95
N ASP A 367 -42.40 86.03 50.40
CA ASP A 367 -42.19 87.44 50.04
C ASP A 367 -42.63 88.40 51.17
N ASN A 368 -42.07 89.61 51.17
CA ASN A 368 -42.40 90.73 52.07
C ASN A 368 -42.37 90.35 53.56
N VAL A 369 -41.24 89.83 54.02
CA VAL A 369 -41.12 89.20 55.34
C VAL A 369 -40.81 90.23 56.43
N SER A 370 -41.61 90.22 57.49
CA SER A 370 -41.35 90.89 58.78
C SER A 370 -41.15 89.84 59.89
N SER A 371 -40.62 90.25 61.06
CA SER A 371 -40.48 89.36 62.21
C SER A 371 -41.79 88.64 62.53
N GLY A 372 -41.72 87.32 62.68
CA GLY A 372 -42.91 86.47 62.82
C GLY A 372 -42.66 85.00 62.51
N ARG A 373 -43.74 84.22 62.59
CA ARG A 373 -43.74 82.77 62.36
C ARG A 373 -43.87 82.47 60.86
N ILE A 374 -43.01 81.59 60.35
CA ILE A 374 -43.04 81.06 58.98
C ILE A 374 -43.45 79.59 59.05
N SER A 375 -44.49 79.23 58.28
CA SER A 375 -44.97 77.85 58.19
C SER A 375 -44.30 77.08 57.06
N PHE A 376 -44.09 75.78 57.25
CA PHE A 376 -43.69 74.88 56.17
C PHE A 376 -44.87 74.55 55.25
N PRO A 377 -44.65 74.36 53.93
CA PRO A 377 -45.67 73.87 52.99
C PRO A 377 -46.41 72.61 53.47
N GLN A 378 -45.67 71.67 54.07
CA GLN A 378 -46.20 70.51 54.78
C GLN A 378 -45.56 70.44 56.18
N ALA A 379 -46.34 70.13 57.20
CA ALA A 379 -45.75 69.84 58.51
C ALA A 379 -44.87 68.59 58.43
N PHE A 380 -43.67 68.65 59.00
CA PHE A 380 -42.83 67.48 59.22
C PHE A 380 -43.39 66.65 60.39
N SER A 381 -42.98 65.39 60.53
CA SER A 381 -43.42 64.56 61.69
C SER A 381 -42.86 65.03 63.03
N SER A 382 -41.80 65.84 63.02
CA SER A 382 -41.11 66.43 64.17
C SER A 382 -40.34 67.66 63.73
N THR A 383 -39.65 68.37 64.64
CA THR A 383 -38.72 69.45 64.27
C THR A 383 -37.76 68.98 63.16
N PRO A 384 -37.59 69.74 62.06
CA PRO A 384 -36.73 69.35 60.95
C PRO A 384 -35.28 69.15 61.37
N GLN A 385 -34.58 68.24 60.69
CA GLN A 385 -33.16 67.94 60.93
C GLN A 385 -32.26 69.10 60.53
N SER A 386 -32.65 69.86 59.50
CA SER A 386 -31.93 71.07 59.07
C SER A 386 -32.90 72.07 58.49
N ILE A 387 -32.70 73.35 58.82
CA ILE A 387 -33.40 74.48 58.22
C ILE A 387 -32.36 75.53 57.84
N VAL A 388 -32.38 75.96 56.58
CA VAL A 388 -31.54 77.03 56.05
C VAL A 388 -32.45 78.12 55.52
N VAL A 389 -32.22 79.36 55.99
CA VAL A 389 -32.99 80.54 55.57
C VAL A 389 -32.05 81.58 55.00
N GLN A 390 -32.29 81.96 53.75
CA GLN A 390 -31.56 83.00 53.03
C GLN A 390 -32.50 84.18 52.81
N ALA A 391 -32.16 85.36 53.33
CA ALA A 391 -32.95 86.58 53.14
C ALA A 391 -32.47 87.37 51.92
N ILE A 392 -33.40 88.08 51.28
CA ILE A 392 -33.19 88.83 50.04
C ILE A 392 -33.59 90.28 50.23
N THR A 393 -32.74 91.18 49.77
CA THR A 393 -33.01 92.63 49.65
C THR A 393 -32.45 93.12 48.32
N GLY A 394 -33.21 93.89 47.56
CA GLY A 394 -32.80 94.41 46.24
C GLY A 394 -32.54 93.30 45.21
N GLY A 395 -33.15 92.13 45.37
CA GLY A 395 -32.97 90.99 44.46
C GLY A 395 -31.68 90.18 44.64
N VAL A 396 -30.86 90.46 45.65
CA VAL A 396 -29.66 89.67 46.01
C VAL A 396 -29.79 89.06 47.40
N ILE A 397 -29.11 87.93 47.63
CA ILE A 397 -29.03 87.32 48.98
C ILE A 397 -28.29 88.28 49.89
N ALA A 398 -29.01 88.84 50.85
CA ALA A 398 -28.46 89.78 51.82
C ALA A 398 -27.76 89.03 52.96
N HIS A 399 -28.46 88.12 53.64
CA HIS A 399 -27.95 87.41 54.84
C HIS A 399 -28.48 85.98 54.96
N TYR A 400 -27.77 85.14 55.73
CA TYR A 400 -28.33 83.92 56.31
C TYR A 400 -28.95 84.25 57.67
N HIS A 401 -30.17 83.77 57.91
CA HIS A 401 -30.87 84.01 59.16
C HIS A 401 -30.82 82.79 60.08
N CYS A 402 -30.64 83.06 61.38
CA CYS A 402 -30.90 82.06 62.40
C CYS A 402 -32.41 81.81 62.52
N VAL A 403 -32.77 80.54 62.65
CA VAL A 403 -34.13 80.12 62.96
C VAL A 403 -34.32 80.09 64.47
N TRP A 404 -35.46 80.57 64.95
CA TRP A 404 -35.81 80.58 66.37
C TRP A 404 -37.04 79.70 66.62
N GLU A 405 -37.03 78.93 67.72
CA GLU A 405 -38.10 77.98 68.10
C GLU A 405 -38.67 77.14 66.93
N PRO A 406 -37.87 76.33 66.22
CA PRO A 406 -38.38 75.49 65.15
C PRO A 406 -39.19 74.30 65.71
N ASP A 407 -40.35 74.04 65.10
CA ASP A 407 -41.14 72.83 65.35
C ASP A 407 -41.58 72.18 64.02
N ALA A 408 -42.40 71.13 64.12
CA ALA A 408 -42.92 70.39 62.97
C ALA A 408 -43.62 71.26 61.92
N SER A 409 -44.26 72.35 62.34
CA SER A 409 -45.14 73.18 61.51
C SER A 409 -44.45 74.41 60.92
N GLY A 410 -43.31 74.83 61.48
CA GLY A 410 -42.64 76.05 61.09
C GLY A 410 -41.53 76.48 62.04
N PHE A 411 -41.12 77.73 61.91
CA PHE A 411 -40.10 78.36 62.75
C PHE A 411 -40.39 79.86 62.86
N THR A 412 -39.74 80.53 63.81
CA THR A 412 -39.85 81.97 64.00
C THR A 412 -38.61 82.68 63.47
N LEU A 413 -38.82 83.80 62.80
CA LEU A 413 -37.77 84.72 62.40
C LEU A 413 -37.86 85.99 63.23
N ASN A 414 -36.73 86.37 63.83
CA ASN A 414 -36.57 87.67 64.46
C ASN A 414 -35.63 88.51 63.59
N LEU A 415 -36.18 89.51 62.92
CA LEU A 415 -35.49 90.34 61.93
C LEU A 415 -35.23 91.74 62.50
N TYR A 416 -34.04 92.28 62.24
CA TYR A 416 -33.70 93.69 62.52
C TYR A 416 -34.16 94.62 61.36
N GLY A 417 -35.39 94.43 60.88
CA GLY A 417 -35.96 95.14 59.72
C GLY A 417 -36.87 94.28 58.85
N SER A 418 -37.23 94.77 57.66
CA SER A 418 -38.02 94.04 56.64
C SER A 418 -37.14 93.59 55.48
N TYR A 419 -37.39 92.38 54.96
CA TYR A 419 -36.71 91.82 53.76
C TYR A 419 -37.71 91.64 52.61
N ASP A 420 -37.24 91.75 51.36
CA ASP A 420 -38.08 91.57 50.17
C ASP A 420 -38.60 90.13 50.08
N ALA A 421 -37.77 89.16 50.46
CA ALA A 421 -38.14 87.75 50.53
C ALA A 421 -37.18 86.94 51.41
N ILE A 422 -37.57 85.70 51.71
CA ILE A 422 -36.66 84.64 52.15
C ILE A 422 -36.82 83.40 51.26
N TYR A 423 -35.72 82.67 51.06
CA TYR A 423 -35.74 81.29 50.61
C TYR A 423 -35.47 80.36 51.78
N VAL A 424 -36.29 79.32 51.90
CA VAL A 424 -36.19 78.32 52.96
C VAL A 424 -35.93 76.97 52.33
N GLN A 425 -34.93 76.27 52.86
CA GLN A 425 -34.72 74.84 52.60
C GLN A 425 -34.76 74.11 53.93
N ALA A 426 -35.68 73.16 54.07
CA ALA A 426 -35.84 72.38 55.28
C ALA A 426 -35.88 70.87 54.96
N LYS A 427 -35.08 70.08 55.68
CA LYS A 427 -35.06 68.61 55.56
C LYS A 427 -35.51 67.98 56.86
N GLY A 428 -36.41 67.02 56.77
CA GLY A 428 -36.94 66.30 57.93
C GLY A 428 -37.69 65.05 57.53
N LYS A 429 -38.32 64.41 58.51
CA LYS A 429 -39.17 63.24 58.29
C LYS A 429 -40.57 63.68 57.83
N ARG A 430 -41.12 62.95 56.86
CA ARG A 430 -42.43 63.22 56.26
C ARG A 430 -43.54 63.24 57.31
#